data_AF-A0A9Q0D0U7-F1
#
_entry.id   AF-A0A9Q0D0U7-F1
#
_cell.length_a   1.000
_cell.length_b   1.000
_cell.length_c   1.000
_cell.angle_alpha   90.00
_cell.angle_beta   90.00
_cell.angle_gamma   90.00
#
_symmetry.space_group_name_H-M   'P 1'
#
loop_
_entity.id
_entity.type
_entity.pdbx_description
1 polymer ?
#
loop_
_entity_poly.entity_id
_entity_poly.type
_entity_poly.pdbx_seq_one_letter_code
_entity_poly.pdbx_strand_id
1 'polypeptide(L)'
;MLASLRRLHRLRPIAAAATLRRAAAPSLSPGHPPPKLLHFIPFSSSSTTPLSKPILCKSSEYEVEKREGGGIAEEIDEGIVEHVRQGSETDAYAAIELALDSVVKVFTVSSSPNYFLPWQNKAQRESMGSGFVIPGRRIVTNAHVVADHTFVLVRKHGSPTKYKAEVQAVGHECDLALLSVENEEFWEGMHFLELGDIPFLQEAVAVVGYPQGGDNISVTKGVVSRVEPTQYAHGAAQLMAIQIDAAINPGNSGGPAMMGDKVAGVAFQNLSGAENIGYIIPVPIIKHFIAGIEERGKYVGFCSLGLACQPTENSQLREHFHMRPDTTGVIINKINPLSDAAKVLKKDDVVLSFDGVPIANDGTVPFRNRERITFDHLVSMKKPGEKAILKVLRNGIEHELSISLRPLQPLVPVHQFDKLPSYYIFAGFVFVPLTQPYLHEYGEDWYNTSPRKLCEKSLRELPNKPGEQLVILSQVLMDDINTGYERLSELQVKKVNGVEVDNLKHLCCLVEGCQDESLKFDLDEGRVIVLNCKNAKLATSRILKRHRIPTAMSSDLIDEQAADREIKSACVR
;
A
#
# COMPACT_ATOMS: atom_id res chain seq x y z
N MET A 1 4.47 -68.93 -42.13
CA MET A 1 5.79 -69.44 -42.58
C MET A 1 6.88 -68.56 -41.97
N LEU A 2 8.08 -69.13 -41.76
CA LEU A 2 9.35 -68.60 -41.22
C LEU A 2 9.53 -67.06 -41.21
N ALA A 3 9.98 -66.40 -40.13
CA ALA A 3 11.30 -66.47 -39.44
C ALA A 3 12.48 -65.99 -40.36
N SER A 4 13.47 -65.19 -39.92
CA SER A 4 13.91 -64.86 -38.55
C SER A 4 14.90 -63.66 -38.49
N LEU A 5 15.05 -63.02 -37.31
CA LEU A 5 16.24 -62.29 -36.79
C LEU A 5 16.73 -61.01 -37.55
N ARG A 6 17.27 -59.94 -36.93
CA ARG A 6 17.98 -59.79 -35.63
C ARG A 6 17.62 -58.51 -34.82
N ARG A 7 17.81 -58.61 -33.49
CA ARG A 7 18.02 -57.50 -32.52
C ARG A 7 19.54 -57.25 -32.36
N LEU A 8 20.08 -56.23 -31.69
CA LEU A 8 19.58 -55.15 -30.81
C LEU A 8 20.03 -53.76 -31.39
N HIS A 9 20.18 -52.60 -30.74
CA HIS A 9 20.22 -52.21 -29.32
C HIS A 9 19.43 -50.92 -29.00
N ARG A 10 20.06 -49.86 -28.44
CA ARG A 10 19.44 -48.60 -27.99
C ARG A 10 20.45 -47.45 -27.90
N LEU A 11 20.00 -46.21 -28.06
CA LEU A 11 20.21 -45.08 -27.11
C LEU A 11 19.12 -44.00 -27.33
N ARG A 12 18.85 -43.17 -26.30
CA ARG A 12 17.75 -42.17 -26.26
C ARG A 12 18.21 -40.79 -26.77
N PRO A 13 17.30 -39.92 -27.27
CA PRO A 13 17.60 -38.51 -27.48
C PRO A 13 17.56 -37.70 -26.17
N ILE A 14 18.43 -36.69 -26.06
CA ILE A 14 18.44 -35.66 -25.00
C ILE A 14 18.00 -34.33 -25.61
N ALA A 15 17.29 -33.50 -24.84
CA ALA A 15 16.78 -32.21 -25.26
C ALA A 15 17.91 -31.18 -25.51
N ALA A 16 17.71 -30.30 -26.49
CA ALA A 16 18.59 -29.16 -26.76
C ALA A 16 17.90 -27.84 -26.40
N ALA A 17 18.52 -27.07 -25.52
CA ALA A 17 18.11 -25.70 -25.20
C ALA A 17 18.60 -24.73 -26.30
N ALA A 18 17.80 -23.71 -26.61
CA ALA A 18 18.14 -22.70 -27.62
C ALA A 18 18.65 -21.41 -26.96
N THR A 19 19.93 -21.08 -27.18
CA THR A 19 20.56 -19.86 -26.68
C THR A 19 20.34 -18.69 -27.66
N LEU A 20 19.79 -17.58 -27.18
CA LEU A 20 19.59 -16.35 -27.97
C LEU A 20 20.93 -15.64 -28.26
N ARG A 21 21.20 -15.37 -29.54
CA ARG A 21 22.30 -14.49 -29.98
C ARG A 21 21.88 -13.02 -29.92
N ARG A 22 22.69 -12.17 -29.28
CA ARG A 22 22.65 -10.70 -29.48
C ARG A 22 23.28 -10.34 -30.84
N ALA A 23 22.65 -9.42 -31.57
CA ALA A 23 23.18 -8.86 -32.81
C ALA A 23 24.05 -7.61 -32.53
N ALA A 24 25.01 -7.33 -33.42
CA ALA A 24 25.93 -6.20 -33.32
C ALA A 24 25.40 -4.93 -34.01
N ALA A 25 25.85 -3.76 -33.55
CA ALA A 25 25.55 -2.45 -34.14
C ALA A 25 26.65 -2.01 -35.14
N PRO A 26 26.32 -1.15 -36.14
CA PRO A 26 27.27 -0.69 -37.16
C PRO A 26 28.09 0.54 -36.73
N SER A 27 29.20 0.76 -37.43
CA SER A 27 30.18 1.84 -37.20
C SER A 27 29.93 3.10 -38.05
N LEU A 28 30.33 4.26 -37.53
CA LEU A 28 30.46 5.54 -38.26
C LEU A 28 31.73 6.29 -37.82
N SER A 29 32.19 7.21 -38.69
CA SER A 29 33.51 7.86 -38.71
C SER A 29 33.59 9.19 -37.90
N PRO A 30 34.79 9.78 -37.68
CA PRO A 30 35.02 10.74 -36.59
C PRO A 30 34.98 12.23 -36.97
N GLY A 31 34.70 13.12 -36.00
CA GLY A 31 34.83 14.57 -36.17
C GLY A 31 34.63 15.41 -34.89
N HIS A 32 35.72 16.01 -34.39
CA HIS A 32 35.85 17.09 -33.37
C HIS A 32 35.38 16.85 -31.89
N PRO A 33 36.03 17.52 -30.90
CA PRO A 33 35.93 17.16 -29.48
C PRO A 33 35.02 18.07 -28.62
N PRO A 34 34.52 17.57 -27.47
CA PRO A 34 33.83 18.36 -26.45
C PRO A 34 34.79 19.05 -25.45
N PRO A 35 34.33 20.05 -24.68
CA PRO A 35 35.15 20.79 -23.71
C PRO A 35 35.45 20.00 -22.42
N LYS A 36 36.52 20.43 -21.73
CA LYS A 36 37.09 19.76 -20.54
C LYS A 36 36.22 19.93 -19.28
N LEU A 37 36.03 18.84 -18.54
CA LEU A 37 35.82 18.89 -17.09
C LEU A 37 37.12 18.50 -16.36
N LEU A 38 37.35 19.12 -15.20
CA LEU A 38 38.53 18.90 -14.36
C LEU A 38 38.37 17.64 -13.51
N HIS A 39 39.35 16.73 -13.58
CA HIS A 39 39.56 15.66 -12.60
C HIS A 39 40.72 16.03 -11.68
N PHE A 40 40.51 15.90 -10.36
CA PHE A 40 41.60 15.83 -9.38
C PHE A 40 41.91 14.36 -9.02
N ILE A 41 43.13 14.16 -8.49
CA ILE A 41 43.92 12.92 -8.58
C ILE A 41 43.78 12.06 -7.30
N PRO A 42 43.70 10.72 -7.40
CA PRO A 42 43.89 9.81 -6.26
C PRO A 42 45.36 9.45 -6.06
N PHE A 43 45.80 9.23 -4.82
CA PHE A 43 47.16 8.74 -4.51
C PHE A 43 47.15 7.63 -3.44
N SER A 44 47.97 6.60 -3.70
CA SER A 44 48.47 5.57 -2.79
C SER A 44 50.02 5.64 -2.85
N SER A 45 50.86 5.14 -1.94
CA SER A 45 50.74 4.16 -0.84
C SER A 45 51.95 4.20 0.11
N SER A 46 51.74 3.88 1.41
CA SER A 46 52.63 3.14 2.35
C SER A 46 54.16 3.41 2.50
N SER A 47 54.61 3.66 3.74
CA SER A 47 55.73 2.95 4.42
C SER A 47 55.65 3.11 5.96
N THR A 48 56.52 2.47 6.75
CA THR A 48 56.17 1.89 8.09
C THR A 48 57.00 2.30 9.33
N THR A 49 56.30 2.56 10.46
CA THR A 49 56.64 2.26 11.90
C THR A 49 57.88 2.92 12.58
N PRO A 50 58.04 2.93 13.94
CA PRO A 50 57.23 2.32 15.03
C PRO A 50 56.81 3.22 16.24
N LEU A 51 56.10 2.58 17.17
CA LEU A 51 55.44 2.98 18.43
C LEU A 51 56.07 4.07 19.35
N SER A 52 55.19 4.82 20.04
CA SER A 52 55.26 5.06 21.50
C SER A 52 53.87 5.35 22.12
N LYS A 53 53.75 5.32 23.46
CA LYS A 53 52.51 5.14 24.26
C LYS A 53 51.87 6.46 24.78
N PRO A 54 50.63 6.45 25.34
CA PRO A 54 49.75 7.62 25.37
C PRO A 54 49.98 8.60 26.53
N ILE A 55 49.48 9.83 26.35
CA ILE A 55 49.54 10.92 27.33
C ILE A 55 48.28 10.94 28.20
N LEU A 56 48.48 10.84 29.51
CA LEU A 56 47.51 11.09 30.57
C LEU A 56 47.67 12.55 31.03
N CYS A 57 46.62 13.37 30.98
CA CYS A 57 46.68 14.73 31.50
C CYS A 57 46.21 14.77 32.96
N LYS A 58 46.95 15.46 33.82
CA LYS A 58 46.76 15.44 35.28
C LYS A 58 45.81 16.53 35.78
N SER A 59 45.15 16.21 36.89
CA SER A 59 44.45 17.12 37.79
C SER A 59 45.36 18.24 38.33
N SER A 60 44.81 19.45 38.45
CA SER A 60 45.43 20.57 39.18
C SER A 60 44.99 20.59 40.64
N GLU A 61 45.95 20.66 41.56
CA GLU A 61 45.72 20.89 42.98
C GLU A 61 45.40 22.37 43.25
N TYR A 62 44.48 22.65 44.18
CA TYR A 62 44.31 23.95 44.81
C TYR A 62 44.09 23.74 46.32
N GLU A 63 44.83 24.49 47.13
CA GLU A 63 44.80 24.39 48.59
C GLU A 63 43.52 24.99 49.19
N VAL A 64 43.07 24.43 50.32
CA VAL A 64 41.89 24.86 51.07
C VAL A 64 42.31 25.57 52.34
N GLU A 65 42.07 26.89 52.43
CA GLU A 65 42.07 27.60 53.71
C GLU A 65 40.74 27.38 54.46
N LYS A 66 40.83 27.13 55.77
CA LYS A 66 39.66 26.92 56.64
C LYS A 66 38.95 28.23 56.98
N ARG A 67 37.62 28.23 56.86
CA ARG A 67 36.73 29.01 57.75
C ARG A 67 35.53 28.16 58.16
N GLU A 68 35.18 28.22 59.44
CA GLU A 68 34.04 27.52 60.03
C GLU A 68 32.76 28.35 59.92
N GLY A 69 31.59 27.70 59.80
CA GLY A 69 30.30 28.37 60.08
C GLY A 69 29.05 27.79 59.40
N GLY A 70 28.31 26.94 60.13
CA GLY A 70 26.85 26.77 59.97
C GLY A 70 26.35 25.71 58.97
N GLY A 71 25.41 24.87 59.40
CA GLY A 71 24.58 24.04 58.51
C GLY A 71 23.62 24.89 57.66
N ILE A 72 22.89 24.33 56.70
CA ILE A 72 21.99 23.16 56.81
C ILE A 72 22.24 22.17 55.65
N ALA A 73 22.13 20.87 55.89
CA ALA A 73 22.16 19.86 54.83
C ALA A 73 20.74 19.54 54.35
N GLU A 74 20.48 19.64 53.05
CA GLU A 74 19.42 18.89 52.38
C GLU A 74 20.07 17.63 51.79
N GLU A 75 19.70 16.45 52.29
CA GLU A 75 20.09 15.18 51.71
C GLU A 75 19.32 14.97 50.40
N ILE A 76 20.04 14.82 49.29
CA ILE A 76 19.46 14.35 48.03
C ILE A 76 19.43 12.83 48.11
N ASP A 77 18.24 12.25 48.18
CA ASP A 77 18.03 10.82 48.31
C ASP A 77 18.43 10.05 47.04
N GLU A 78 19.60 9.43 47.05
CA GLU A 78 20.07 8.54 45.97
C GLU A 78 19.16 7.30 45.78
N GLY A 79 18.35 6.94 46.78
CA GLY A 79 17.40 5.83 46.72
C GLY A 79 16.26 6.02 45.73
N ILE A 80 15.86 7.26 45.43
CA ILE A 80 14.78 7.57 44.47
C ILE A 80 15.22 7.20 43.03
N VAL A 81 16.50 7.39 42.70
CA VAL A 81 17.01 7.13 41.33
C VAL A 81 17.14 5.62 41.05
N GLU A 82 17.45 4.81 42.06
CA GLU A 82 17.43 3.35 41.92
C GLU A 82 16.01 2.76 41.90
N HIS A 83 15.09 3.25 42.75
CA HIS A 83 13.71 2.76 42.77
C HIS A 83 12.95 3.06 41.47
N VAL A 84 13.14 4.24 40.87
CA VAL A 84 12.54 4.58 39.56
C VAL A 84 13.11 3.71 38.43
N ARG A 85 14.39 3.35 38.47
CA ARG A 85 14.99 2.42 37.51
C ARG A 85 14.46 1.00 37.67
N GLN A 86 14.47 0.46 38.89
CA GLN A 86 14.03 -0.92 39.16
C GLN A 86 12.56 -1.14 38.81
N GLY A 87 11.67 -0.17 39.10
CA GLY A 87 10.26 -0.25 38.70
C GLY A 87 10.08 -0.34 37.18
N SER A 88 10.78 0.52 36.43
CA SER A 88 10.67 0.56 34.97
C SER A 88 11.13 -0.72 34.26
N GLU A 89 12.10 -1.44 34.81
CA GLU A 89 12.55 -2.71 34.25
C GLU A 89 11.56 -3.84 34.54
N THR A 90 11.02 -3.94 35.77
CA THR A 90 10.04 -4.98 36.11
C THR A 90 8.74 -4.86 35.31
N ASP A 91 8.21 -3.65 35.11
CA ASP A 91 7.00 -3.42 34.33
C ASP A 91 7.20 -3.81 32.85
N ALA A 92 8.38 -3.50 32.29
CA ALA A 92 8.72 -3.85 30.91
C ALA A 92 8.94 -5.35 30.69
N TYR A 93 9.27 -6.14 31.73
CA TYR A 93 9.31 -7.60 31.66
C TYR A 93 7.90 -8.21 31.79
N ALA A 94 7.08 -7.71 32.72
CA ALA A 94 5.69 -8.16 32.87
C ALA A 94 4.85 -7.92 31.60
N ALA A 95 5.05 -6.78 30.95
CA ALA A 95 4.45 -6.45 29.65
C ALA A 95 4.81 -7.44 28.53
N ILE A 96 6.05 -7.97 28.53
CA ILE A 96 6.50 -8.93 27.55
C ILE A 96 5.87 -10.29 27.81
N GLU A 97 5.84 -10.76 29.06
CA GLU A 97 5.17 -12.00 29.46
C GLU A 97 3.68 -12.00 29.05
N LEU A 98 2.95 -10.89 29.30
CA LEU A 98 1.56 -10.71 28.83
C LEU A 98 1.41 -10.83 27.30
N ALA A 99 2.42 -10.37 26.55
CA ALA A 99 2.42 -10.51 25.10
C ALA A 99 2.74 -11.95 24.64
N LEU A 100 3.50 -12.75 25.39
CA LEU A 100 3.83 -14.14 25.01
C LEU A 100 2.56 -14.99 24.84
N ASP A 101 1.61 -14.88 25.77
CA ASP A 101 0.33 -15.63 25.77
C ASP A 101 -0.79 -14.97 24.94
N SER A 102 -0.48 -13.85 24.29
CA SER A 102 -1.43 -13.08 23.46
C SER A 102 -1.05 -12.99 21.99
N VAL A 103 0.23 -13.19 21.66
CA VAL A 103 0.80 -13.08 20.30
C VAL A 103 0.82 -14.43 19.60
N VAL A 104 0.47 -14.43 18.31
CA VAL A 104 0.35 -15.63 17.48
C VAL A 104 1.11 -15.51 16.18
N LYS A 105 1.63 -16.65 15.68
CA LYS A 105 2.24 -16.72 14.36
C LYS A 105 1.17 -16.97 13.33
N VAL A 106 1.07 -16.09 12.33
CA VAL A 106 0.16 -16.20 11.19
C VAL A 106 0.88 -16.88 10.04
N PHE A 107 0.24 -17.84 9.39
CA PHE A 107 0.72 -18.49 8.16
C PHE A 107 -0.34 -18.31 7.07
N THR A 108 0.06 -17.79 5.91
CA THR A 108 -0.85 -17.52 4.80
C THR A 108 -0.38 -18.25 3.56
N VAL A 109 -1.28 -18.99 2.93
CA VAL A 109 -1.11 -19.45 1.54
C VAL A 109 -1.85 -18.46 0.64
N SER A 110 -1.13 -17.74 -0.22
CA SER A 110 -1.70 -16.73 -1.12
C SER A 110 -1.54 -17.09 -2.59
N SER A 111 -2.40 -16.55 -3.45
CA SER A 111 -2.36 -16.74 -4.90
C SER A 111 -2.89 -15.49 -5.62
N SER A 112 -2.00 -14.51 -5.79
CA SER A 112 -2.34 -13.24 -6.42
C SER A 112 -2.66 -13.37 -7.91
N PRO A 113 -3.55 -12.53 -8.47
CA PRO A 113 -3.91 -12.58 -9.89
C PRO A 113 -2.74 -12.15 -10.80
N ASN A 114 -2.78 -12.57 -12.07
CA ASN A 114 -1.91 -12.06 -13.13
C ASN A 114 -2.67 -10.99 -13.93
N TYR A 115 -2.19 -9.74 -13.94
CA TYR A 115 -2.92 -8.64 -14.58
C TYR A 115 -2.76 -8.59 -16.11
N PHE A 116 -1.72 -9.21 -16.69
CA PHE A 116 -1.61 -9.41 -18.14
C PHE A 116 -2.47 -10.59 -18.63
N LEU A 117 -2.68 -11.60 -17.78
CA LEU A 117 -3.48 -12.80 -18.06
C LEU A 117 -4.58 -12.94 -16.98
N PRO A 118 -5.57 -12.02 -16.94
CA PRO A 118 -6.53 -11.86 -15.83
C PRO A 118 -7.44 -13.05 -15.54
N TRP A 119 -7.43 -14.07 -16.41
CA TRP A 119 -8.05 -15.38 -16.20
C TRP A 119 -7.14 -16.40 -15.49
N GLN A 120 -5.97 -15.97 -14.98
CA GLN A 120 -4.99 -16.82 -14.30
C GLN A 120 -4.49 -16.16 -13.01
N ASN A 121 -4.25 -16.98 -12.00
CA ASN A 121 -3.48 -16.57 -10.83
C ASN A 121 -2.00 -16.95 -10.99
N LYS A 122 -1.14 -16.22 -10.27
CA LYS A 122 0.27 -16.56 -10.08
C LYS A 122 0.38 -17.79 -9.18
N ALA A 123 1.52 -18.48 -9.29
CA ALA A 123 1.81 -19.65 -8.47
C ALA A 123 1.64 -19.34 -6.98
N GLN A 124 1.05 -20.28 -6.23
CA GLN A 124 0.84 -20.14 -4.79
C GLN A 124 2.15 -19.86 -4.06
N ARG A 125 2.07 -19.02 -3.03
CA ARG A 125 3.18 -18.68 -2.14
C ARG A 125 2.76 -18.84 -0.69
N GLU A 126 3.69 -19.32 0.13
CA GLU A 126 3.54 -19.29 1.58
C GLU A 126 4.24 -18.05 2.13
N SER A 127 3.57 -17.34 3.03
CA SER A 127 4.13 -16.26 3.84
C SER A 127 3.85 -16.50 5.32
N MET A 128 4.59 -15.79 6.17
CA MET A 128 4.37 -15.78 7.61
C MET A 128 4.44 -14.36 8.15
N GLY A 129 3.63 -14.11 9.16
CA GLY A 129 3.58 -12.85 9.91
C GLY A 129 3.23 -13.10 11.37
N SER A 130 2.94 -12.03 12.07
CA SER A 130 2.52 -12.04 13.47
C SER A 130 1.09 -11.51 13.60
N GLY A 131 0.45 -11.80 14.71
CA GLY A 131 -0.83 -11.22 15.09
C GLY A 131 -0.96 -11.24 16.61
N PHE A 132 -1.97 -10.58 17.15
CA PHE A 132 -2.26 -10.62 18.59
C PHE A 132 -3.75 -10.57 18.89
N VAL A 133 -4.13 -11.18 20.00
CA VAL A 133 -5.52 -11.24 20.45
C VAL A 133 -5.97 -9.90 21.03
N ILE A 134 -7.17 -9.49 20.62
CA ILE A 134 -7.89 -8.31 21.10
C ILE A 134 -9.27 -8.72 21.68
N PRO A 135 -9.98 -7.83 22.40
CA PRO A 135 -11.30 -8.11 22.93
C PRO A 135 -12.31 -8.65 21.89
N GLY A 136 -13.12 -9.61 22.34
CA GLY A 136 -14.16 -10.25 21.52
C GLY A 136 -13.68 -11.46 20.71
N ARG A 137 -12.59 -12.14 21.14
CA ARG A 137 -12.03 -13.34 20.46
C ARG A 137 -11.68 -13.07 18.99
N ARG A 138 -10.92 -12.01 18.76
CA ARG A 138 -10.42 -11.59 17.45
C ARG A 138 -8.90 -11.43 17.51
N ILE A 139 -8.25 -11.59 16.37
CA ILE A 139 -6.81 -11.39 16.21
C ILE A 139 -6.61 -10.22 15.26
N VAL A 140 -5.78 -9.24 15.63
CA VAL A 140 -5.29 -8.20 14.71
C VAL A 140 -4.00 -8.69 14.05
N THR A 141 -3.86 -8.44 12.75
CA THR A 141 -2.61 -8.59 11.98
C THR A 141 -2.56 -7.52 10.88
N ASN A 142 -1.53 -7.51 10.03
CA ASN A 142 -1.50 -6.62 8.87
C ASN A 142 -2.31 -7.17 7.69
N ALA A 143 -2.82 -6.26 6.85
CA ALA A 143 -3.49 -6.64 5.61
C ALA A 143 -2.51 -7.34 4.64
N HIS A 144 -1.25 -6.88 4.54
CA HIS A 144 -0.27 -7.51 3.66
C HIS A 144 0.11 -8.95 4.08
N VAL A 145 -0.09 -9.33 5.34
CA VAL A 145 0.14 -10.70 5.84
C VAL A 145 -0.92 -11.66 5.31
N VAL A 146 -2.13 -11.18 4.99
CA VAL A 146 -3.27 -11.97 4.50
C VAL A 146 -3.78 -11.56 3.11
N ALA A 147 -3.02 -10.75 2.38
CA ALA A 147 -3.39 -10.31 1.04
C ALA A 147 -3.36 -11.47 0.01
N ASP A 148 -4.40 -11.52 -0.82
CA ASP A 148 -4.66 -12.56 -1.83
C ASP A 148 -4.67 -13.98 -1.22
N HIS A 149 -5.15 -14.10 0.02
CA HIS A 149 -5.15 -15.36 0.76
C HIS A 149 -6.12 -16.39 0.15
N THR A 150 -5.66 -17.64 0.11
CA THR A 150 -6.47 -18.83 -0.20
C THR A 150 -6.65 -19.72 1.02
N PHE A 151 -5.76 -19.60 2.02
CA PHE A 151 -5.85 -20.33 3.29
C PHE A 151 -5.03 -19.60 4.37
N VAL A 152 -5.56 -19.49 5.59
CA VAL A 152 -4.87 -18.86 6.73
C VAL A 152 -4.89 -19.79 7.94
N LEU A 153 -3.74 -19.93 8.59
CA LEU A 153 -3.56 -20.65 9.85
C LEU A 153 -2.93 -19.74 10.90
N VAL A 154 -3.23 -19.97 12.17
CA VAL A 154 -2.54 -19.34 13.30
C VAL A 154 -2.00 -20.38 14.28
N ARG A 155 -0.94 -20.04 15.00
CA ARG A 155 -0.34 -20.90 16.05
C ARG A 155 0.02 -20.06 17.28
N LYS A 156 -0.35 -20.55 18.46
CA LYS A 156 0.00 -19.95 19.76
C LYS A 156 1.51 -20.00 20.02
N HIS A 157 2.01 -19.16 20.93
CA HIS A 157 3.32 -19.41 21.54
C HIS A 157 3.33 -20.76 22.27
N GLY A 158 4.50 -21.41 22.35
CA GLY A 158 4.69 -22.73 22.97
C GLY A 158 3.96 -23.94 22.32
N SER A 159 2.92 -23.73 21.51
CA SER A 159 2.11 -24.80 20.93
C SER A 159 2.60 -25.26 19.55
N PRO A 160 2.64 -26.57 19.25
CA PRO A 160 2.87 -27.07 17.90
C PRO A 160 1.63 -26.97 16.99
N THR A 161 0.43 -26.84 17.56
CA THR A 161 -0.85 -26.99 16.86
C THR A 161 -1.18 -25.73 16.05
N LYS A 162 -1.36 -25.88 14.74
CA LYS A 162 -1.90 -24.83 13.86
C LYS A 162 -3.42 -24.94 13.78
N TYR A 163 -4.10 -23.82 13.96
CA TYR A 163 -5.56 -23.70 13.90
C TYR A 163 -5.95 -22.92 12.64
N LYS A 164 -7.04 -23.32 11.97
CA LYS A 164 -7.63 -22.56 10.85
C LYS A 164 -8.12 -21.21 11.36
N ALA A 165 -7.73 -20.14 10.67
CA ALA A 165 -8.26 -18.81 10.88
C ALA A 165 -9.02 -18.34 9.65
N GLU A 166 -10.02 -17.48 9.86
CA GLU A 166 -10.80 -16.83 8.81
C GLU A 166 -10.61 -15.31 8.87
N VAL A 167 -10.47 -14.68 7.71
CA VAL A 167 -10.31 -13.23 7.60
C VAL A 167 -11.69 -12.57 7.65
N GLN A 168 -11.99 -11.89 8.75
CA GLN A 168 -13.27 -11.22 8.96
C GLN A 168 -13.37 -9.88 8.22
N ALA A 169 -12.25 -9.15 8.16
CA ALA A 169 -12.17 -7.85 7.50
C ALA A 169 -10.72 -7.51 7.15
N VAL A 170 -10.54 -6.77 6.05
CA VAL A 170 -9.25 -6.24 5.61
C VAL A 170 -9.39 -4.76 5.28
N GLY A 171 -8.44 -3.95 5.74
CA GLY A 171 -8.31 -2.54 5.43
C GLY A 171 -6.92 -2.28 4.88
N HIS A 172 -6.74 -2.46 3.57
CA HIS A 172 -5.45 -2.29 2.89
C HIS A 172 -4.87 -0.88 3.07
N GLU A 173 -5.71 0.17 3.05
CA GLU A 173 -5.31 1.57 3.22
C GLU A 173 -4.53 1.81 4.53
N CYS A 174 -4.99 1.22 5.64
CA CYS A 174 -4.32 1.25 6.94
C CYS A 174 -3.48 0.00 7.24
N ASP A 175 -3.31 -0.90 6.28
CA ASP A 175 -2.60 -2.17 6.43
C ASP A 175 -3.00 -3.00 7.67
N LEU A 176 -4.30 -3.13 7.94
CA LEU A 176 -4.85 -3.92 9.06
C LEU A 176 -5.82 -5.01 8.59
N ALA A 177 -5.84 -6.14 9.29
CA ALA A 177 -6.83 -7.20 9.13
C ALA A 177 -7.30 -7.76 10.47
N LEU A 178 -8.55 -8.23 10.51
CA LEU A 178 -9.12 -8.99 11.64
C LEU A 178 -9.28 -10.46 11.25
N LEU A 179 -8.81 -11.34 12.12
CA LEU A 179 -8.99 -12.79 11.99
C LEU A 179 -9.85 -13.35 13.14
N SER A 180 -10.57 -14.43 12.87
CA SER A 180 -11.23 -15.26 13.88
C SER A 180 -10.82 -16.73 13.78
N VAL A 181 -10.94 -17.46 14.88
CA VAL A 181 -10.66 -18.90 14.98
C VAL A 181 -11.87 -19.59 15.60
N GLU A 182 -12.46 -20.54 14.88
CA GLU A 182 -13.66 -21.28 15.30
C GLU A 182 -13.39 -22.32 16.40
N ASN A 183 -12.16 -22.84 16.48
CA ASN A 183 -11.82 -23.89 17.45
C ASN A 183 -11.62 -23.30 18.85
N GLU A 184 -12.46 -23.69 19.81
CA GLU A 184 -12.39 -23.29 21.22
C GLU A 184 -11.04 -23.59 21.90
N GLU A 185 -10.39 -24.70 21.54
CA GLU A 185 -9.07 -25.11 22.07
C GLU A 185 -7.98 -24.07 21.78
N PHE A 186 -8.13 -23.29 20.70
CA PHE A 186 -7.24 -22.17 20.43
C PHE A 186 -7.37 -21.10 21.52
N TRP A 187 -8.57 -20.79 21.99
CA TRP A 187 -8.82 -19.73 22.98
C TRP A 187 -8.45 -20.13 24.41
N GLU A 188 -8.25 -21.43 24.70
CA GLU A 188 -7.77 -21.88 26.01
C GLU A 188 -6.36 -21.33 26.31
N GLY A 189 -6.24 -20.60 27.42
CA GLY A 189 -4.99 -19.94 27.84
C GLY A 189 -4.62 -18.66 27.08
N MET A 190 -5.42 -18.22 26.10
CA MET A 190 -5.14 -16.96 25.39
C MET A 190 -5.71 -15.77 26.16
N HIS A 191 -4.86 -14.77 26.36
CA HIS A 191 -5.25 -13.47 26.89
C HIS A 191 -5.38 -12.43 25.75
N PHE A 192 -6.13 -11.36 25.99
CA PHE A 192 -6.20 -10.23 25.05
C PHE A 192 -5.32 -9.09 25.53
N LEU A 193 -4.80 -8.30 24.59
CA LEU A 193 -4.05 -7.08 24.90
C LEU A 193 -4.97 -5.86 24.83
N GLU A 194 -4.82 -4.94 25.79
CA GLU A 194 -5.52 -3.65 25.77
C GLU A 194 -4.87 -2.66 24.79
N LEU A 195 -5.70 -1.89 24.08
CA LEU A 195 -5.24 -0.82 23.20
C LEU A 195 -5.08 0.50 23.98
N GLY A 196 -3.84 0.96 24.12
CA GLY A 196 -3.48 2.18 24.86
C GLY A 196 -3.74 3.47 24.09
N ASP A 197 -2.82 4.43 24.26
CA ASP A 197 -2.84 5.75 23.64
C ASP A 197 -1.61 5.97 22.73
N ILE A 198 -1.51 7.15 22.11
CA ILE A 198 -0.39 7.48 21.22
C ILE A 198 0.85 7.81 22.07
N PRO A 199 1.95 7.06 21.97
CA PRO A 199 3.15 7.29 22.77
C PRO A 199 3.86 8.60 22.39
N PHE A 200 4.41 9.29 23.38
CA PHE A 200 5.24 10.50 23.20
C PHE A 200 6.64 10.15 22.69
N LEU A 201 7.35 11.14 22.17
CA LEU A 201 8.75 10.97 21.76
C LEU A 201 9.60 10.50 22.93
N GLN A 202 10.56 9.62 22.65
CA GLN A 202 11.45 8.95 23.62
C GLN A 202 10.78 7.93 24.57
N GLU A 203 9.46 7.71 24.52
CA GLU A 203 8.85 6.64 25.30
C GLU A 203 9.29 5.26 24.79
N ALA A 204 9.54 4.35 25.73
CA ALA A 204 10.03 3.01 25.45
C ALA A 204 8.94 2.12 24.85
N VAL A 205 9.31 1.40 23.79
CA VAL A 205 8.43 0.47 23.07
C VAL A 205 9.10 -0.87 22.84
N ALA A 206 8.33 -1.95 22.94
CA ALA A 206 8.77 -3.32 22.69
C ALA A 206 7.88 -3.96 21.61
N VAL A 207 8.45 -4.27 20.45
CA VAL A 207 7.76 -4.99 19.39
C VAL A 207 7.91 -6.48 19.61
N VAL A 208 6.79 -7.20 19.63
CA VAL A 208 6.74 -8.65 19.87
C VAL A 208 6.20 -9.35 18.63
N GLY A 209 6.89 -10.39 18.16
CA GLY A 209 6.48 -11.11 16.95
C GLY A 209 7.33 -12.33 16.60
N TYR A 210 7.11 -12.91 15.42
CA TYR A 210 7.78 -14.10 14.93
C TYR A 210 8.64 -13.78 13.69
N PRO A 211 9.97 -13.67 13.82
CA PRO A 211 10.83 -13.30 12.71
C PRO A 211 10.87 -14.40 11.65
N GLN A 212 11.07 -14.01 10.40
CA GLN A 212 11.12 -14.93 9.26
C GLN A 212 12.14 -16.06 9.48
N GLY A 213 11.69 -17.31 9.26
CA GLY A 213 12.52 -18.51 9.42
C GLY A 213 12.63 -19.03 10.86
N GLY A 214 12.21 -18.27 11.87
CA GLY A 214 12.15 -18.72 13.27
C GLY A 214 10.74 -19.14 13.70
N ASP A 215 10.64 -20.15 14.56
CA ASP A 215 9.36 -20.57 15.17
C ASP A 215 9.17 -20.06 16.61
N ASN A 216 10.25 -19.53 17.22
CA ASN A 216 10.22 -18.83 18.49
C ASN A 216 9.80 -17.37 18.29
N ILE A 217 9.24 -16.81 19.36
CA ILE A 217 8.94 -15.38 19.47
C ILE A 217 10.24 -14.56 19.61
N SER A 218 10.19 -13.32 19.17
CA SER A 218 11.27 -12.33 19.24
C SER A 218 10.71 -11.03 19.78
N VAL A 219 11.54 -10.34 20.56
CA VAL A 219 11.23 -9.01 21.10
C VAL A 219 12.33 -8.06 20.68
N THR A 220 11.96 -6.95 20.02
CA THR A 220 12.88 -5.84 19.73
C THR A 220 12.43 -4.63 20.53
N LYS A 221 13.32 -4.10 21.37
CA LYS A 221 13.09 -2.89 22.17
C LYS A 221 13.69 -1.67 21.47
N GLY A 222 13.07 -0.52 21.69
CA GLY A 222 13.52 0.79 21.23
C GLY A 222 12.70 1.90 21.87
N VAL A 223 12.73 3.08 21.28
CA VAL A 223 11.93 4.24 21.67
C VAL A 223 11.18 4.83 20.47
N VAL A 224 10.17 5.65 20.76
CA VAL A 224 9.49 6.45 19.74
C VAL A 224 10.38 7.58 19.26
N SER A 225 10.74 7.53 17.97
CA SER A 225 11.58 8.52 17.30
C SER A 225 10.78 9.66 16.68
N ARG A 226 9.56 9.39 16.19
CA ARG A 226 8.69 10.39 15.54
C ARG A 226 7.22 9.94 15.51
N VAL A 227 6.29 10.89 15.40
CA VAL A 227 4.90 10.62 14.99
C VAL A 227 4.56 11.57 13.85
N GLU A 228 4.30 11.04 12.65
CA GLU A 228 4.01 11.85 11.46
C GLU A 228 3.11 11.10 10.47
N PRO A 229 2.51 11.79 9.48
CA PRO A 229 1.87 11.14 8.35
C PRO A 229 2.93 10.46 7.48
N THR A 230 2.72 9.18 7.18
CA THR A 230 3.64 8.36 6.38
C THR A 230 2.85 7.64 5.30
N GLN A 231 3.49 7.35 4.16
CA GLN A 231 2.89 6.49 3.15
C GLN A 231 2.87 5.04 3.65
N TYR A 232 1.68 4.45 3.75
CA TYR A 232 1.52 3.03 4.04
C TYR A 232 1.81 2.27 2.74
N ALA A 233 2.93 1.54 2.67
CA ALA A 233 3.43 0.96 1.41
C ALA A 233 2.45 -0.04 0.77
N HIS A 234 1.68 -0.76 1.59
CA HIS A 234 0.65 -1.70 1.14
C HIS A 234 -0.63 -1.01 0.65
N GLY A 235 -1.05 0.08 1.32
CA GLY A 235 -2.32 0.76 1.04
C GLY A 235 -2.21 1.96 0.10
N ALA A 236 -0.99 2.47 -0.12
CA ALA A 236 -0.65 3.77 -0.71
C ALA A 236 -1.31 5.00 -0.05
N ALA A 237 -2.05 4.84 1.05
CA ALA A 237 -2.65 5.94 1.80
C ALA A 237 -1.59 6.70 2.62
N GLN A 238 -1.84 7.99 2.83
CA GLN A 238 -1.10 8.83 3.77
C GLN A 238 -1.87 8.87 5.08
N LEU A 239 -1.39 8.14 6.08
CA LEU A 239 -2.01 8.06 7.40
C LEU A 239 -0.95 8.27 8.48
N MET A 240 -1.36 8.60 9.70
CA MET A 240 -0.43 8.72 10.82
C MET A 240 0.30 7.39 11.04
N ALA A 241 1.61 7.44 11.19
CA ALA A 241 2.44 6.35 11.68
C ALA A 241 3.31 6.85 12.85
N ILE A 242 3.72 5.94 13.72
CA ILE A 242 4.74 6.19 14.73
C ILE A 242 6.03 5.53 14.23
N GLN A 243 7.09 6.33 14.08
CA GLN A 243 8.44 5.84 13.80
C GLN A 243 9.10 5.44 15.12
N ILE A 244 9.76 4.29 15.13
CA ILE A 244 10.51 3.74 16.25
C ILE A 244 11.92 3.33 15.80
N ASP A 245 12.88 3.32 16.72
CA ASP A 245 14.24 2.84 16.44
C ASP A 245 14.43 1.33 16.70
N ALA A 246 13.41 0.64 17.23
CA ALA A 246 13.40 -0.81 17.34
C ALA A 246 13.39 -1.47 15.93
N ALA A 247 14.21 -2.51 15.75
CA ALA A 247 14.28 -3.22 14.49
C ALA A 247 12.96 -3.93 14.13
N ILE A 248 12.41 -3.60 12.96
CA ILE A 248 11.29 -4.30 12.32
C ILE A 248 11.83 -5.18 11.20
N ASN A 249 11.73 -6.49 11.42
CA ASN A 249 12.14 -7.52 10.46
C ASN A 249 10.92 -8.23 9.86
N PRO A 250 11.02 -8.76 8.62
CA PRO A 250 9.98 -9.61 8.04
C PRO A 250 9.52 -10.70 9.02
N GLY A 251 8.21 -10.91 9.12
CA GLY A 251 7.59 -11.83 10.09
C GLY A 251 7.09 -11.15 11.37
N ASN A 252 7.77 -10.12 11.89
CA ASN A 252 7.27 -9.35 13.05
C ASN A 252 6.07 -8.46 12.69
N SER A 253 5.89 -8.16 11.40
CA SER A 253 4.73 -7.45 10.87
C SER A 253 3.41 -8.12 11.29
N GLY A 254 2.48 -7.32 11.80
CA GLY A 254 1.20 -7.72 12.39
C GLY A 254 1.25 -7.94 13.90
N GLY A 255 2.45 -8.01 14.49
CA GLY A 255 2.66 -8.13 15.93
C GLY A 255 2.45 -6.79 16.67
N PRO A 256 2.17 -6.83 17.99
CA PRO A 256 1.96 -5.63 18.78
C PRO A 256 3.28 -4.93 19.09
N ALA A 257 3.22 -3.61 19.12
CA ALA A 257 4.20 -2.76 19.78
C ALA A 257 3.64 -2.37 21.16
N MET A 258 4.28 -2.86 22.21
CA MET A 258 3.89 -2.65 23.61
C MET A 258 4.55 -1.40 24.19
N MET A 259 3.80 -0.65 25.00
CA MET A 259 4.27 0.43 25.86
C MET A 259 3.65 0.21 27.24
N GLY A 260 4.47 -0.16 28.22
CA GLY A 260 3.96 -0.75 29.46
C GLY A 260 3.08 -1.97 29.16
N ASP A 261 2.00 -2.15 29.91
CA ASP A 261 1.02 -3.24 29.78
C ASP A 261 0.11 -3.15 28.54
N LYS A 262 0.26 -2.12 27.69
CA LYS A 262 -0.70 -1.79 26.61
C LYS A 262 -0.07 -1.73 25.22
N VAL A 263 -0.89 -1.98 24.21
CA VAL A 263 -0.50 -1.85 22.80
C VAL A 263 -0.50 -0.37 22.40
N ALA A 264 0.65 0.12 21.95
CA ALA A 264 0.84 1.44 21.33
C ALA A 264 0.66 1.43 19.80
N GLY A 265 0.75 0.24 19.17
CA GLY A 265 0.45 0.07 17.75
C GLY A 265 0.69 -1.33 17.21
N VAL A 266 0.55 -1.51 15.89
CA VAL A 266 0.89 -2.76 15.16
C VAL A 266 2.15 -2.54 14.35
N ALA A 267 3.20 -3.36 14.53
CA ALA A 267 4.38 -3.32 13.66
C ALA A 267 3.99 -3.67 12.21
N PHE A 268 4.48 -2.93 11.21
CA PHE A 268 4.10 -3.20 9.81
C PHE A 268 5.23 -3.08 8.78
N GLN A 269 5.86 -1.92 8.66
CA GLN A 269 6.87 -1.65 7.62
C GLN A 269 8.17 -1.05 8.19
N ASN A 270 9.25 -1.16 7.43
CA ASN A 270 10.52 -0.47 7.66
C ASN A 270 10.83 0.50 6.51
N LEU A 271 11.76 1.43 6.71
CA LEU A 271 12.24 2.26 5.62
C LEU A 271 13.35 1.52 4.85
N SER A 272 13.07 1.12 3.61
CA SER A 272 14.05 0.43 2.76
C SER A 272 15.35 1.23 2.61
N GLY A 273 16.48 0.60 2.94
CA GLY A 273 17.81 1.24 2.87
C GLY A 273 18.20 2.07 4.09
N ALA A 274 17.37 2.14 5.14
CA ALA A 274 17.73 2.72 6.42
C ALA A 274 17.84 1.65 7.52
N GLU A 275 18.85 1.79 8.39
CA GLU A 275 18.99 0.96 9.59
C GLU A 275 18.20 1.58 10.75
N ASN A 276 17.63 0.75 11.62
CA ASN A 276 16.91 1.17 12.84
C ASN A 276 15.80 2.21 12.58
N ILE A 277 15.04 2.05 11.49
CA ILE A 277 13.81 2.80 11.21
C ILE A 277 12.66 1.82 10.97
N GLY A 278 11.91 1.57 12.04
CA GLY A 278 10.66 0.82 12.02
C GLY A 278 9.46 1.77 12.09
N TYR A 279 8.30 1.31 11.59
CA TYR A 279 7.02 1.99 11.78
C TYR A 279 5.98 1.08 12.41
N ILE A 280 5.13 1.67 13.25
CA ILE A 280 3.95 1.03 13.85
C ILE A 280 2.68 1.81 13.49
N ILE A 281 1.60 1.07 13.26
CA ILE A 281 0.24 1.57 12.99
C ILE A 281 -0.35 2.05 14.32
N PRO A 282 -0.63 3.35 14.51
CA PRO A 282 -1.03 3.90 15.81
C PRO A 282 -2.40 3.42 16.27
N VAL A 283 -2.61 3.34 17.59
CA VAL A 283 -3.91 2.96 18.17
C VAL A 283 -5.13 3.72 17.61
N PRO A 284 -5.11 5.05 17.34
CA PRO A 284 -6.23 5.73 16.70
C PRO A 284 -6.64 5.13 15.34
N ILE A 285 -5.68 4.69 14.53
CA ILE A 285 -5.92 4.03 13.24
C ILE A 285 -6.55 2.65 13.46
N ILE A 286 -6.06 1.88 14.44
CA ILE A 286 -6.64 0.60 14.85
C ILE A 286 -8.09 0.77 15.34
N LYS A 287 -8.33 1.75 16.21
CA LYS A 287 -9.67 2.06 16.76
C LYS A 287 -10.64 2.52 15.66
N HIS A 288 -10.18 3.34 14.70
CA HIS A 288 -10.99 3.76 13.53
C HIS A 288 -11.35 2.57 12.63
N PHE A 289 -10.39 1.71 12.32
CA PHE A 289 -10.58 0.48 11.55
C PHE A 289 -11.63 -0.45 12.19
N ILE A 290 -11.46 -0.79 13.47
CA ILE A 290 -12.36 -1.69 14.20
C ILE A 290 -13.76 -1.09 14.31
N ALA A 291 -13.89 0.17 14.74
CA ALA A 291 -15.19 0.82 14.90
C ALA A 291 -15.94 0.95 13.55
N GLY A 292 -15.23 1.23 12.46
CA GLY A 292 -15.81 1.26 11.12
C GLY A 292 -16.42 -0.06 10.68
N ILE A 293 -15.81 -1.19 11.05
CA ILE A 293 -16.33 -2.54 10.80
C ILE A 293 -17.53 -2.82 11.71
N GLU A 294 -17.43 -2.55 13.00
CA GLU A 294 -18.50 -2.81 13.98
C GLU A 294 -19.77 -1.99 13.68
N GLU A 295 -19.65 -0.75 13.21
CA GLU A 295 -20.78 0.12 12.86
C GLU A 295 -21.47 -0.25 11.53
N ARG A 296 -20.77 -0.91 10.60
CA ARG A 296 -21.22 -1.07 9.19
C ARG A 296 -21.18 -2.49 8.65
N GLY A 297 -20.69 -3.46 9.42
CA GLY A 297 -20.46 -4.84 9.02
C GLY A 297 -19.31 -5.03 8.03
N LYS A 298 -18.57 -3.96 7.66
CA LYS A 298 -17.43 -4.00 6.73
C LYS A 298 -16.56 -2.76 6.86
N TYR A 299 -15.28 -2.91 6.52
CA TYR A 299 -14.38 -1.77 6.34
C TYR A 299 -14.84 -0.89 5.16
N VAL A 300 -14.66 0.42 5.28
CA VAL A 300 -15.17 1.42 4.32
C VAL A 300 -14.14 2.43 3.80
N GLY A 301 -12.93 2.47 4.36
CA GLY A 301 -11.87 3.40 3.96
C GLY A 301 -11.77 4.67 4.81
N PHE A 302 -10.68 5.42 4.61
CA PHE A 302 -10.44 6.73 5.25
C PHE A 302 -11.04 7.88 4.44
N CYS A 303 -11.49 8.93 5.13
CA CYS A 303 -12.08 10.10 4.48
C CYS A 303 -11.03 10.99 3.79
N SER A 304 -11.42 11.64 2.71
CA SER A 304 -10.60 12.67 2.04
C SER A 304 -11.45 13.84 1.55
N LEU A 305 -10.89 15.05 1.58
CA LEU A 305 -11.46 16.23 0.92
C LEU A 305 -11.26 16.18 -0.61
N GLY A 306 -10.31 15.38 -1.09
CA GLY A 306 -9.95 15.31 -2.51
C GLY A 306 -9.31 16.60 -3.04
N LEU A 307 -8.46 17.25 -2.23
CA LEU A 307 -7.77 18.48 -2.61
C LEU A 307 -6.30 18.20 -2.91
N ALA A 308 -5.72 18.97 -3.82
CA ALA A 308 -4.28 19.20 -3.86
C ALA A 308 -4.04 20.67 -3.47
N CYS A 309 -3.30 20.88 -2.39
CA CYS A 309 -3.07 22.20 -1.80
C CYS A 309 -1.62 22.66 -1.99
N GLN A 310 -1.40 23.96 -1.87
CA GLN A 310 -0.09 24.60 -1.92
C GLN A 310 0.19 25.40 -0.63
N PRO A 311 1.38 25.23 -0.01
CA PRO A 311 1.86 26.08 1.08
C PRO A 311 1.91 27.57 0.72
N THR A 312 1.61 28.43 1.68
CA THR A 312 1.57 29.89 1.55
C THR A 312 2.72 30.60 2.26
N GLU A 313 3.86 29.94 2.44
CA GLU A 313 5.01 30.48 3.19
C GLU A 313 5.58 31.77 2.58
N ASN A 314 5.53 31.91 1.25
CA ASN A 314 5.92 33.12 0.54
C ASN A 314 4.95 34.29 0.85
N SER A 315 5.48 35.44 1.28
CA SER A 315 4.68 36.62 1.65
C SER A 315 3.95 37.28 0.47
N GLN A 316 4.56 37.32 -0.71
CA GLN A 316 3.96 37.91 -1.91
C GLN A 316 2.76 37.07 -2.40
N LEU A 317 2.84 35.75 -2.23
CA LEU A 317 1.73 34.83 -2.49
C LEU A 317 0.55 35.12 -1.55
N ARG A 318 0.80 35.33 -0.25
CA ARG A 318 -0.23 35.73 0.72
C ARG A 318 -0.85 37.09 0.41
N GLU A 319 -0.03 38.08 0.05
CA GLU A 319 -0.47 39.42 -0.36
C GLU A 319 -1.36 39.37 -1.61
N HIS A 320 -0.97 38.58 -2.62
CA HIS A 320 -1.75 38.36 -3.84
C HIS A 320 -3.15 37.81 -3.57
N PHE A 321 -3.27 36.87 -2.62
CA PHE A 321 -4.55 36.30 -2.19
C PHE A 321 -5.26 37.10 -1.07
N HIS A 322 -4.78 38.32 -0.78
CA HIS A 322 -5.34 39.24 0.21
C HIS A 322 -5.41 38.66 1.64
N MET A 323 -4.50 37.75 1.97
CA MET A 323 -4.35 37.24 3.34
C MET A 323 -3.76 38.34 4.23
N ARG A 324 -4.40 38.61 5.36
CA ARG A 324 -3.89 39.55 6.37
C ARG A 324 -2.63 38.97 7.05
N PRO A 325 -1.75 39.78 7.67
CA PRO A 325 -0.51 39.28 8.26
C PRO A 325 -0.67 38.20 9.35
N ASP A 326 -1.82 38.18 10.02
CA ASP A 326 -2.26 37.21 11.02
C ASP A 326 -3.00 35.99 10.43
N THR A 327 -3.33 36.02 9.14
CA THR A 327 -4.06 34.95 8.44
C THR A 327 -3.09 33.90 7.92
N THR A 328 -3.35 32.62 8.24
CA THR A 328 -2.60 31.48 7.74
C THR A 328 -3.48 30.47 7.01
N GLY A 329 -2.90 29.67 6.13
CA GLY A 329 -3.63 28.61 5.43
C GLY A 329 -2.92 28.06 4.19
N VAL A 330 -3.62 27.23 3.41
CA VAL A 330 -3.11 26.63 2.16
C VAL A 330 -4.04 26.91 0.97
N ILE A 331 -3.46 27.17 -0.21
CA ILE A 331 -4.24 27.47 -1.43
C ILE A 331 -4.68 26.16 -2.11
N ILE A 332 -5.90 26.10 -2.61
CA ILE A 332 -6.41 24.96 -3.39
C ILE A 332 -5.97 25.04 -4.86
N ASN A 333 -5.10 24.13 -5.28
CA ASN A 333 -4.63 24.03 -6.66
C ASN A 333 -5.51 23.11 -7.54
N LYS A 334 -6.02 22.01 -6.97
CA LYS A 334 -6.85 21.02 -7.68
C LYS A 334 -7.92 20.48 -6.72
N ILE A 335 -9.10 20.19 -7.26
CA ILE A 335 -10.20 19.53 -6.54
C ILE A 335 -10.58 18.28 -7.34
N ASN A 336 -10.79 17.16 -6.66
CA ASN A 336 -11.34 15.94 -7.25
C ASN A 336 -12.81 16.20 -7.62
N PRO A 337 -13.22 16.06 -8.90
CA PRO A 337 -14.60 16.34 -9.34
C PRO A 337 -15.66 15.52 -8.60
N LEU A 338 -15.28 14.36 -8.04
CA LEU A 338 -16.19 13.50 -7.28
C LEU A 338 -16.24 13.81 -5.77
N SER A 339 -15.40 14.69 -5.23
CA SER A 339 -15.49 15.06 -3.81
C SER A 339 -16.60 16.08 -3.58
N ASP A 340 -17.20 16.06 -2.39
CA ASP A 340 -18.22 17.05 -2.02
C ASP A 340 -17.64 18.48 -1.90
N ALA A 341 -16.32 18.59 -1.75
CA ALA A 341 -15.62 19.87 -1.84
C ALA A 341 -15.78 20.54 -3.21
N ALA A 342 -15.89 19.79 -4.31
CA ALA A 342 -16.11 20.35 -5.65
C ALA A 342 -17.44 21.10 -5.81
N LYS A 343 -18.39 20.92 -4.87
CA LYS A 343 -19.70 21.60 -4.85
C LYS A 343 -19.64 22.99 -4.22
N VAL A 344 -18.65 23.28 -3.36
CA VAL A 344 -18.62 24.49 -2.51
C VAL A 344 -17.27 25.22 -2.50
N LEU A 345 -16.17 24.51 -2.66
CA LEU A 345 -14.82 25.05 -2.81
C LEU A 345 -14.52 25.35 -4.27
N LYS A 346 -13.55 26.22 -4.49
CA LYS A 346 -13.03 26.60 -5.80
C LYS A 346 -11.51 26.49 -5.80
N LYS A 347 -10.94 26.35 -7.00
CA LYS A 347 -9.52 26.63 -7.19
C LYS A 347 -9.23 28.05 -6.70
N ASP A 348 -8.04 28.25 -6.13
CA ASP A 348 -7.54 29.52 -5.61
C ASP A 348 -8.24 30.04 -4.32
N ASP A 349 -9.15 29.26 -3.71
CA ASP A 349 -9.54 29.46 -2.31
C ASP A 349 -8.35 29.15 -1.37
N VAL A 350 -8.20 29.90 -0.29
CA VAL A 350 -7.25 29.57 0.80
C VAL A 350 -8.00 28.89 1.94
N VAL A 351 -7.65 27.66 2.31
CA VAL A 351 -8.23 26.98 3.48
C VAL A 351 -7.52 27.46 4.75
N LEU A 352 -8.28 28.12 5.63
CA LEU A 352 -7.79 28.77 6.85
C LEU A 352 -7.93 27.88 8.09
N SER A 353 -9.02 27.12 8.19
CA SER A 353 -9.24 26.18 9.30
C SER A 353 -10.16 25.02 8.92
N PHE A 354 -10.00 23.90 9.60
CA PHE A 354 -10.87 22.72 9.51
C PHE A 354 -11.43 22.41 10.90
N ASP A 355 -12.76 22.38 11.04
CA ASP A 355 -13.48 22.24 12.33
C ASP A 355 -12.98 23.21 13.41
N GLY A 356 -12.72 24.46 13.02
CA GLY A 356 -12.19 25.50 13.90
C GLY A 356 -10.69 25.39 14.21
N VAL A 357 -10.01 24.30 13.83
CA VAL A 357 -8.56 24.14 14.00
C VAL A 357 -7.82 24.93 12.91
N PRO A 358 -7.00 25.94 13.26
CA PRO A 358 -6.32 26.79 12.28
C PRO A 358 -5.20 26.04 11.57
N ILE A 359 -5.13 26.20 10.25
CA ILE A 359 -4.12 25.61 9.37
C ILE A 359 -3.02 26.64 9.14
N ALA A 360 -1.76 26.25 9.35
CA ALA A 360 -0.60 27.10 9.11
C ALA A 360 -0.21 27.13 7.61
N ASN A 361 0.72 28.04 7.28
CA ASN A 361 1.15 28.27 5.91
C ASN A 361 1.87 27.07 5.27
N ASP A 362 2.37 26.13 6.07
CA ASP A 362 2.98 24.86 5.67
C ASP A 362 1.95 23.72 5.50
N GLY A 363 0.66 23.97 5.78
CA GLY A 363 -0.39 22.96 5.78
C GLY A 363 -0.52 22.15 7.07
N THR A 364 0.19 22.53 8.13
CA THR A 364 0.12 21.83 9.42
C THR A 364 -0.92 22.43 10.37
N VAL A 365 -1.43 21.62 11.28
CA VAL A 365 -2.28 21.98 12.42
C VAL A 365 -1.58 21.63 13.74
N PRO A 366 -1.93 22.26 14.87
CA PRO A 366 -1.50 21.80 16.19
C PRO A 366 -1.94 20.35 16.43
N PHE A 367 -1.07 19.52 16.98
CA PHE A 367 -1.37 18.11 17.26
C PHE A 367 -1.42 17.82 18.77
N ARG A 368 -0.25 17.78 19.42
CA ARG A 368 -0.11 17.58 20.87
C ARG A 368 1.11 18.32 21.39
N ASN A 369 1.07 18.84 22.62
CA ASN A 369 2.16 19.61 23.23
C ASN A 369 2.69 20.73 22.29
N ARG A 370 3.86 20.53 21.68
CA ARG A 370 4.49 21.44 20.69
C ARG A 370 4.62 20.82 19.29
N GLU A 371 4.06 19.63 19.09
CA GLU A 371 4.06 18.91 17.82
C GLU A 371 2.96 19.43 16.87
N ARG A 372 3.21 19.27 15.58
CA ARG A 372 2.32 19.68 14.49
C ARG A 372 2.18 18.52 13.49
N ILE A 373 1.01 18.39 12.87
CA ILE A 373 0.72 17.34 11.88
C ILE A 373 0.02 17.95 10.66
N THR A 374 0.03 17.30 9.50
CA THR A 374 -0.73 17.81 8.34
C THR A 374 -2.24 17.84 8.64
N PHE A 375 -2.95 18.82 8.09
CA PHE A 375 -4.40 18.93 8.31
C PHE A 375 -5.19 17.73 7.77
N ASP A 376 -4.64 16.98 6.81
CA ASP A 376 -5.19 15.71 6.32
C ASP A 376 -5.37 14.64 7.42
N HIS A 377 -4.64 14.73 8.53
CA HIS A 377 -4.90 13.87 9.69
C HIS A 377 -6.31 14.11 10.27
N LEU A 378 -6.73 15.38 10.40
CA LEU A 378 -8.08 15.70 10.89
C LEU A 378 -9.16 15.19 9.93
N VAL A 379 -8.88 15.21 8.63
CA VAL A 379 -9.78 14.73 7.58
C VAL A 379 -9.90 13.21 7.59
N SER A 380 -8.78 12.49 7.65
CA SER A 380 -8.76 11.02 7.59
C SER A 380 -9.44 10.37 8.80
N MET A 381 -9.29 10.94 9.99
CA MET A 381 -9.94 10.45 11.22
C MET A 381 -11.46 10.61 11.27
N LYS A 382 -12.06 11.32 10.31
CA LYS A 382 -13.53 11.50 10.22
C LYS A 382 -14.24 10.24 9.75
N LYS A 383 -15.49 10.07 10.18
CA LYS A 383 -16.34 8.96 9.74
C LYS A 383 -16.97 9.26 8.36
N PRO A 384 -17.15 8.26 7.47
CA PRO A 384 -17.83 8.48 6.19
C PRO A 384 -19.27 8.97 6.37
N GLY A 385 -19.60 10.11 5.75
CA GLY A 385 -20.87 10.83 5.90
C GLY A 385 -20.88 11.88 7.01
N GLU A 386 -19.81 12.01 7.80
CA GLU A 386 -19.66 13.08 8.78
C GLU A 386 -19.46 14.43 8.08
N LYS A 387 -20.02 15.49 8.66
CA LYS A 387 -19.82 16.86 8.18
C LYS A 387 -18.62 17.49 8.87
N ALA A 388 -17.84 18.24 8.11
CA ALA A 388 -16.81 19.15 8.60
C ALA A 388 -17.14 20.59 8.19
N ILE A 389 -16.62 21.55 8.95
CA ILE A 389 -16.73 22.98 8.72
C ILE A 389 -15.36 23.50 8.27
N LEU A 390 -15.27 24.00 7.04
CA LEU A 390 -14.08 24.66 6.53
C LEU A 390 -14.28 26.16 6.56
N LYS A 391 -13.31 26.88 7.11
CA LYS A 391 -13.18 28.33 6.93
C LYS A 391 -12.22 28.57 5.78
N VAL A 392 -12.64 29.36 4.79
CA VAL A 392 -11.83 29.67 3.60
C VAL A 392 -11.79 31.17 3.32
N LEU A 393 -10.69 31.65 2.75
CA LEU A 393 -10.59 32.98 2.15
C LEU A 393 -10.82 32.85 0.64
N ARG A 394 -11.74 33.65 0.10
CA ARG A 394 -12.03 33.74 -1.34
C ARG A 394 -12.10 35.21 -1.72
N ASN A 395 -11.19 35.65 -2.60
CA ASN A 395 -11.08 37.05 -3.02
C ASN A 395 -10.98 38.04 -1.83
N GLY A 396 -10.25 37.67 -0.76
CA GLY A 396 -10.12 38.46 0.47
C GLY A 396 -11.33 38.43 1.41
N ILE A 397 -12.39 37.69 1.10
CA ILE A 397 -13.58 37.53 1.96
C ILE A 397 -13.56 36.14 2.62
N GLU A 398 -13.79 36.09 3.93
CA GLU A 398 -13.90 34.84 4.68
C GLU A 398 -15.27 34.21 4.49
N HIS A 399 -15.30 32.90 4.23
CA HIS A 399 -16.51 32.08 4.15
C HIS A 399 -16.39 30.87 5.07
N GLU A 400 -17.51 30.47 5.66
CA GLU A 400 -17.65 29.22 6.39
C GLU A 400 -18.52 28.25 5.58
N LEU A 401 -18.00 27.04 5.32
CA LEU A 401 -18.58 26.09 4.37
C LEU A 401 -18.65 24.69 5.01
N SER A 402 -19.83 24.09 5.00
CA SER A 402 -20.03 22.71 5.48
C SER A 402 -19.86 21.71 4.34
N ILE A 403 -19.05 20.67 4.55
CA ILE A 403 -18.72 19.63 3.57
C ILE A 403 -18.97 18.25 4.20
N SER A 404 -19.61 17.34 3.47
CA SER A 404 -19.70 15.93 3.87
C SER A 404 -18.45 15.18 3.42
N LEU A 405 -17.81 14.44 4.31
CA LEU A 405 -16.60 13.70 4.00
C LEU A 405 -16.90 12.25 3.60
N ARG A 406 -16.11 11.72 2.68
CA ARG A 406 -16.16 10.32 2.25
C ARG A 406 -14.82 9.84 1.72
N PRO A 407 -14.56 8.52 1.74
CA PRO A 407 -13.48 7.91 0.98
C PRO A 407 -13.64 8.18 -0.52
N LEU A 408 -12.53 8.41 -1.20
CA LEU A 408 -12.48 8.74 -2.63
C LEU A 408 -11.70 7.66 -3.37
N GLN A 409 -12.29 7.12 -4.43
CA GLN A 409 -11.63 6.15 -5.29
C GLN A 409 -10.84 6.87 -6.39
N PRO A 410 -9.58 6.48 -6.68
CA PRO A 410 -8.81 7.01 -7.80
C PRO A 410 -9.37 6.49 -9.13
N LEU A 411 -9.11 7.21 -10.23
CA LEU A 411 -9.47 6.76 -11.58
C LEU A 411 -8.72 5.49 -11.99
N VAL A 412 -7.45 5.40 -11.58
CA VAL A 412 -6.60 4.22 -11.75
C VAL A 412 -6.30 3.67 -10.36
N PRO A 413 -6.87 2.51 -9.99
CA PRO A 413 -6.61 1.86 -8.70
C PRO A 413 -5.11 1.60 -8.48
N VAL A 414 -4.59 2.04 -7.33
CA VAL A 414 -3.18 1.91 -6.95
C VAL A 414 -2.87 0.47 -6.50
N HIS A 415 -3.83 -0.17 -5.83
CA HIS A 415 -3.78 -1.58 -5.44
C HIS A 415 -5.16 -2.25 -5.65
N GLN A 416 -5.17 -3.57 -5.82
CA GLN A 416 -6.37 -4.40 -5.98
C GLN A 416 -6.13 -5.80 -5.39
N PHE A 417 -5.85 -5.87 -4.09
CA PHE A 417 -5.75 -7.13 -3.36
C PHE A 417 -7.13 -7.77 -3.14
N ASP A 418 -7.14 -9.08 -2.90
CA ASP A 418 -8.32 -9.89 -2.55
C ASP A 418 -9.46 -9.79 -3.58
N LYS A 419 -9.14 -9.34 -4.81
CA LYS A 419 -10.07 -9.17 -5.92
C LYS A 419 -9.43 -9.63 -7.24
N LEU A 420 -10.16 -10.44 -8.00
CA LEU A 420 -9.77 -10.78 -9.36
C LEU A 420 -9.95 -9.58 -10.31
N PRO A 421 -8.99 -9.33 -11.23
CA PRO A 421 -9.08 -8.24 -12.20
C PRO A 421 -10.21 -8.49 -13.21
N SER A 422 -11.02 -7.47 -13.45
CA SER A 422 -12.07 -7.50 -14.46
C SER A 422 -11.45 -7.61 -15.87
N TYR A 423 -12.02 -8.43 -16.76
CA TYR A 423 -11.55 -8.55 -18.14
C TYR A 423 -12.67 -8.95 -19.11
N TYR A 424 -12.51 -8.56 -20.38
CA TYR A 424 -13.41 -8.92 -21.48
C TYR A 424 -12.59 -9.28 -22.72
N ILE A 425 -12.95 -10.39 -23.39
CA ILE A 425 -12.27 -10.88 -24.60
C ILE A 425 -13.28 -10.97 -25.74
N PHE A 426 -13.03 -10.23 -26.82
CA PHE A 426 -13.85 -10.27 -28.03
C PHE A 426 -12.97 -10.42 -29.26
N ALA A 427 -13.21 -11.45 -30.07
CA ALA A 427 -12.40 -11.79 -31.25
C ALA A 427 -10.87 -11.83 -30.99
N GLY A 428 -10.47 -12.19 -29.78
CA GLY A 428 -9.08 -12.23 -29.33
C GLY A 428 -8.51 -10.92 -28.79
N PHE A 429 -9.20 -9.79 -28.95
CA PHE A 429 -8.83 -8.54 -28.29
C PHE A 429 -9.13 -8.64 -26.80
N VAL A 430 -8.10 -8.46 -25.95
CA VAL A 430 -8.20 -8.57 -24.48
C VAL A 430 -8.31 -7.17 -23.89
N PHE A 431 -9.48 -6.85 -23.34
CA PHE A 431 -9.77 -5.57 -22.70
C PHE A 431 -9.75 -5.69 -21.18
N VAL A 432 -9.07 -4.76 -20.51
CA VAL A 432 -8.98 -4.65 -19.04
C VAL A 432 -9.09 -3.19 -18.61
N PRO A 433 -9.48 -2.88 -17.35
CA PRO A 433 -9.31 -1.54 -16.80
C PRO A 433 -7.83 -1.31 -16.53
N LEU A 434 -7.31 -0.11 -16.81
CA LEU A 434 -5.99 0.28 -16.35
C LEU A 434 -5.97 0.36 -14.82
N THR A 435 -4.99 -0.30 -14.20
CA THR A 435 -4.70 -0.28 -12.77
C THR A 435 -3.19 -0.16 -12.59
N GLN A 436 -2.69 0.33 -11.44
CA GLN A 436 -1.25 0.28 -11.19
C GLN A 436 -0.72 -1.16 -11.03
N PRO A 437 -1.45 -2.13 -10.45
CA PRO A 437 -1.06 -3.54 -10.50
C PRO A 437 -0.85 -4.10 -11.91
N TYR A 438 -1.59 -3.63 -12.93
CA TYR A 438 -1.29 -3.94 -14.34
C TYR A 438 0.06 -3.38 -14.79
N LEU A 439 0.40 -2.16 -14.38
CA LEU A 439 1.71 -1.56 -14.66
C LEU A 439 2.84 -2.25 -13.87
N HIS A 440 2.56 -2.76 -12.67
CA HIS A 440 3.55 -3.48 -11.85
C HIS A 440 3.99 -4.82 -12.47
N GLU A 441 3.23 -5.40 -13.42
CA GLU A 441 3.67 -6.58 -14.19
C GLU A 441 4.89 -6.30 -15.11
N TYR A 442 5.23 -5.03 -15.36
CA TYR A 442 6.47 -4.64 -16.06
C TYR A 442 7.72 -4.69 -15.13
N GLY A 443 7.56 -5.13 -13.87
CA GLY A 443 8.62 -5.36 -12.89
C GLY A 443 8.82 -4.22 -11.88
N GLU A 444 9.82 -4.34 -11.02
CA GLU A 444 10.11 -3.37 -9.95
C GLU A 444 10.31 -1.93 -10.48
N ASP A 445 10.92 -1.79 -11.65
CA ASP A 445 11.16 -0.50 -12.33
C ASP A 445 10.01 -0.11 -13.30
N TRP A 446 8.77 -0.54 -13.00
CA TRP A 446 7.59 -0.30 -13.85
C TRP A 446 7.41 1.16 -14.26
N TYR A 447 7.80 2.11 -13.42
CA TYR A 447 7.71 3.53 -13.71
C TYR A 447 8.47 3.92 -14.99
N ASN A 448 9.62 3.27 -15.24
CA ASN A 448 10.45 3.48 -16.42
C ASN A 448 10.23 2.43 -17.53
N THR A 449 9.81 1.21 -17.19
CA THR A 449 9.63 0.11 -18.15
C THR A 449 8.22 -0.01 -18.74
N SER A 450 7.20 0.50 -18.05
CA SER A 450 5.80 0.46 -18.54
C SER A 450 5.52 1.56 -19.59
N PRO A 451 4.43 1.44 -20.38
CA PRO A 451 4.10 2.41 -21.42
C PRO A 451 3.88 3.80 -20.83
N ARG A 452 4.77 4.73 -21.17
CA ARG A 452 4.83 6.08 -20.58
C ARG A 452 3.49 6.83 -20.55
N LYS A 453 2.62 6.63 -21.55
CA LYS A 453 1.28 7.22 -21.59
C LYS A 453 0.34 6.64 -20.53
N LEU A 454 0.36 5.32 -20.31
CA LEU A 454 -0.44 4.67 -19.27
C LEU A 454 0.08 5.04 -17.86
N CYS A 455 1.40 5.12 -17.70
CA CYS A 455 2.05 5.62 -16.48
C CYS A 455 1.70 7.09 -16.19
N GLU A 456 1.72 7.97 -17.20
CA GLU A 456 1.31 9.37 -17.00
C GLU A 456 -0.18 9.49 -16.61
N LYS A 457 -1.04 8.69 -17.23
CA LYS A 457 -2.47 8.61 -16.90
C LYS A 457 -2.71 8.14 -15.46
N SER A 458 -2.04 7.07 -15.04
CA SER A 458 -2.21 6.48 -13.70
C SER A 458 -1.77 7.37 -12.54
N LEU A 459 -0.90 8.35 -12.81
CA LEU A 459 -0.35 9.27 -11.82
C LEU A 459 -1.02 10.66 -11.80
N ARG A 460 -1.77 11.05 -12.84
CA ARG A 460 -2.22 12.46 -13.02
C ARG A 460 -3.72 12.65 -13.25
N GLU A 461 -4.39 11.70 -13.89
CA GLU A 461 -5.80 11.83 -14.25
C GLU A 461 -6.71 11.57 -13.03
N LEU A 462 -7.80 12.33 -12.92
CA LEU A 462 -8.82 12.17 -11.89
C LEU A 462 -10.14 11.75 -12.55
N PRO A 463 -11.01 11.03 -11.84
CA PRO A 463 -12.30 10.63 -12.39
C PRO A 463 -13.21 11.84 -12.52
N ASN A 464 -13.90 11.94 -13.64
CA ASN A 464 -14.91 12.95 -13.95
C ASN A 464 -16.31 12.46 -13.55
N LYS A 465 -16.55 11.14 -13.60
CA LYS A 465 -17.83 10.52 -13.22
C LYS A 465 -17.65 9.28 -12.31
N PRO A 466 -18.64 8.95 -11.45
CA PRO A 466 -18.57 7.75 -10.61
C PRO A 466 -18.44 6.47 -11.43
N GLY A 467 -17.51 5.60 -11.06
CA GLY A 467 -17.30 4.32 -11.75
C GLY A 467 -16.64 4.42 -13.13
N GLU A 468 -16.04 5.57 -13.46
CA GLU A 468 -15.19 5.73 -14.66
C GLU A 468 -13.96 4.83 -14.58
N GLN A 469 -13.58 4.20 -15.70
CA GLN A 469 -12.34 3.43 -15.82
C GLN A 469 -11.69 3.69 -17.18
N LEU A 470 -10.36 3.81 -17.19
CA LEU A 470 -9.59 3.85 -18.42
C LEU A 470 -9.45 2.43 -18.98
N VAL A 471 -10.37 2.02 -19.86
CA VAL A 471 -10.31 0.69 -20.49
C VAL A 471 -9.20 0.64 -21.54
N ILE A 472 -8.30 -0.34 -21.43
CA ILE A 472 -7.20 -0.55 -22.37
C ILE A 472 -7.34 -1.89 -23.11
N LEU A 473 -6.89 -1.91 -24.35
CA LEU A 473 -6.55 -3.13 -25.07
C LEU A 473 -5.19 -3.61 -24.56
N SER A 474 -5.16 -4.66 -23.73
CA SER A 474 -3.91 -5.21 -23.20
C SER A 474 -3.10 -5.93 -24.29
N GLN A 475 -3.74 -6.83 -25.04
CA GLN A 475 -3.09 -7.69 -26.04
C GLN A 475 -4.10 -8.25 -27.06
N VAL A 476 -3.57 -8.85 -28.14
CA VAL A 476 -4.36 -9.56 -29.15
C VAL A 476 -3.97 -11.04 -29.21
N LEU A 477 -4.93 -11.91 -28.95
CA LEU A 477 -4.83 -13.36 -29.08
C LEU A 477 -5.07 -13.75 -30.55
N MET A 478 -4.01 -14.18 -31.22
CA MET A 478 -3.98 -14.29 -32.68
C MET A 478 -4.95 -15.32 -33.28
N ASP A 479 -5.69 -14.87 -34.30
CA ASP A 479 -6.57 -15.66 -35.16
C ASP A 479 -6.86 -14.92 -36.47
N ASP A 480 -7.27 -15.62 -37.52
CA ASP A 480 -7.52 -15.05 -38.85
C ASP A 480 -8.40 -13.78 -38.82
N ILE A 481 -9.38 -13.72 -37.92
CA ILE A 481 -10.30 -12.58 -37.73
C ILE A 481 -9.62 -11.27 -37.32
N ASN A 482 -8.44 -11.32 -36.70
CA ASN A 482 -7.70 -10.17 -36.18
C ASN A 482 -6.35 -9.95 -36.88
N THR A 483 -6.14 -10.58 -38.03
CA THR A 483 -4.99 -10.34 -38.93
C THR A 483 -4.83 -8.86 -39.26
N GLY A 484 -3.61 -8.34 -39.18
CA GLY A 484 -3.27 -6.92 -39.34
C GLY A 484 -3.33 -6.07 -38.06
N TYR A 485 -3.86 -6.63 -36.96
CA TYR A 485 -3.96 -5.94 -35.66
C TYR A 485 -2.98 -6.49 -34.60
N GLU A 486 -2.00 -7.31 -35.01
CA GLU A 486 -1.15 -8.14 -34.13
C GLU A 486 -0.26 -7.32 -33.19
N ARG A 487 -0.05 -6.04 -33.51
CA ARG A 487 0.79 -5.09 -32.77
C ARG A 487 0.00 -4.05 -31.99
N LEU A 488 -1.32 -4.21 -31.87
CA LEU A 488 -2.16 -3.34 -31.06
C LEU A 488 -2.20 -3.86 -29.61
N SER A 489 -1.50 -3.16 -28.73
CA SER A 489 -1.47 -3.39 -27.29
C SER A 489 -1.30 -2.05 -26.58
N GLU A 490 -1.65 -1.99 -25.29
CA GLU A 490 -1.37 -0.87 -24.39
C GLU A 490 -2.08 0.46 -24.79
N LEU A 491 -3.14 0.37 -25.61
CA LEU A 491 -3.91 1.51 -26.11
C LEU A 491 -5.25 1.63 -25.36
N GLN A 492 -5.61 2.84 -24.93
CA GLN A 492 -6.95 3.09 -24.37
C GLN A 492 -8.02 2.96 -25.46
N VAL A 493 -9.12 2.26 -25.17
CA VAL A 493 -10.35 2.30 -25.97
C VAL A 493 -11.10 3.58 -25.61
N LYS A 494 -11.36 4.44 -26.60
CA LYS A 494 -12.10 5.70 -26.41
C LYS A 494 -13.57 5.53 -26.76
N LYS A 495 -13.87 4.90 -27.89
CA LYS A 495 -15.24 4.79 -28.42
C LYS A 495 -15.53 3.42 -29.04
N VAL A 496 -16.78 3.01 -29.01
CA VAL A 496 -17.33 1.91 -29.81
C VAL A 496 -18.49 2.43 -30.64
N ASN A 497 -18.45 2.23 -31.96
CA ASN A 497 -19.40 2.77 -32.94
C ASN A 497 -19.71 4.28 -32.74
N GLY A 498 -18.70 5.06 -32.29
CA GLY A 498 -18.81 6.49 -32.01
C GLY A 498 -19.33 6.88 -30.61
N VAL A 499 -19.79 5.93 -29.80
CA VAL A 499 -20.20 6.12 -28.40
C VAL A 499 -18.99 6.03 -27.48
N GLU A 500 -18.84 6.96 -26.53
CA GLU A 500 -17.72 6.98 -25.58
C GLU A 500 -17.80 5.84 -24.56
N VAL A 501 -16.63 5.29 -24.22
CA VAL A 501 -16.49 4.19 -23.26
C VAL A 501 -16.28 4.73 -21.86
N ASP A 502 -17.13 4.30 -20.92
CA ASP A 502 -17.14 4.81 -19.54
C ASP A 502 -16.29 3.94 -18.60
N ASN A 503 -16.41 2.63 -18.78
CA ASN A 503 -15.74 1.59 -18.02
C ASN A 503 -15.87 0.24 -18.76
N LEU A 504 -15.26 -0.81 -18.21
CA LEU A 504 -15.23 -2.11 -18.88
C LEU A 504 -16.62 -2.76 -19.02
N LYS A 505 -17.53 -2.55 -18.05
CA LYS A 505 -18.91 -3.02 -18.17
C LYS A 505 -19.67 -2.28 -19.29
N HIS A 506 -19.50 -0.97 -19.41
CA HIS A 506 -20.04 -0.20 -20.54
C HIS A 506 -19.48 -0.70 -21.89
N LEU A 507 -18.17 -0.97 -21.98
CA LEU A 507 -17.57 -1.57 -23.18
C LEU A 507 -18.23 -2.90 -23.55
N CYS A 508 -18.37 -3.82 -22.58
CA CYS A 508 -19.01 -5.12 -22.77
C CYS A 508 -20.45 -4.95 -23.28
N CYS A 509 -21.26 -4.08 -22.66
CA CYS A 509 -22.63 -3.81 -23.09
C CYS A 509 -22.72 -3.26 -24.52
N LEU A 510 -21.83 -2.35 -24.92
CA LEU A 510 -21.79 -1.79 -26.28
C LEU A 510 -21.44 -2.85 -27.33
N VAL A 511 -20.50 -3.76 -27.03
CA VAL A 511 -20.07 -4.82 -27.94
C VAL A 511 -21.11 -5.95 -28.03
N GLU A 512 -21.62 -6.44 -26.91
CA GLU A 512 -22.60 -7.51 -26.91
C GLU A 512 -23.96 -7.06 -27.47
N GLY A 513 -24.38 -5.84 -27.14
CA GLY A 513 -25.62 -5.23 -27.65
C GLY A 513 -25.58 -4.82 -29.12
N CYS A 514 -24.40 -4.76 -29.76
CA CYS A 514 -24.24 -4.34 -31.15
C CYS A 514 -25.06 -5.22 -32.12
N GLN A 515 -25.97 -4.57 -32.86
CA GLN A 515 -26.77 -5.16 -33.94
C GLN A 515 -26.23 -4.84 -35.33
N ASP A 516 -25.27 -3.90 -35.43
CA ASP A 516 -24.66 -3.49 -36.69
C ASP A 516 -23.80 -4.63 -37.27
N GLU A 517 -23.69 -4.68 -38.60
CA GLU A 517 -22.81 -5.66 -39.27
C GLU A 517 -21.34 -5.44 -38.89
N SER A 518 -20.93 -4.17 -38.78
CA SER A 518 -19.58 -3.76 -38.41
C SER A 518 -19.52 -3.19 -37.00
N LEU A 519 -18.53 -3.64 -36.23
CA LEU A 519 -18.14 -3.08 -34.95
C LEU A 519 -16.82 -2.32 -35.11
N LYS A 520 -16.78 -1.07 -34.67
CA LYS A 520 -15.63 -0.16 -34.76
C LYS A 520 -15.20 0.28 -33.36
N PHE A 521 -13.95 -0.01 -33.00
CA PHE A 521 -13.30 0.56 -31.80
C PHE A 521 -12.39 1.71 -32.23
N ASP A 522 -12.60 2.89 -31.66
CA ASP A 522 -11.64 4.00 -31.74
C ASP A 522 -10.73 3.95 -30.51
N LEU A 523 -9.42 3.86 -30.75
CA LEU A 523 -8.39 3.79 -29.72
C LEU A 523 -7.62 5.11 -29.62
N ASP A 524 -6.73 5.21 -28.63
CA ASP A 524 -5.70 6.25 -28.59
C ASP A 524 -4.81 6.23 -29.86
N GLU A 525 -4.11 7.35 -30.09
CA GLU A 525 -3.25 7.60 -31.27
C GLU A 525 -3.97 7.55 -32.64
N GLY A 526 -5.30 7.63 -32.65
CA GLY A 526 -6.09 7.54 -33.89
C GLY A 526 -6.07 6.14 -34.52
N ARG A 527 -5.69 5.11 -33.76
CA ARG A 527 -5.80 3.71 -34.19
C ARG A 527 -7.27 3.29 -34.15
N VAL A 528 -7.65 2.44 -35.10
CA VAL A 528 -9.02 1.93 -35.24
C VAL A 528 -8.96 0.43 -35.47
N ILE A 529 -9.86 -0.30 -34.82
CA ILE A 529 -10.16 -1.70 -35.12
C ILE A 529 -11.56 -1.75 -35.72
N VAL A 530 -11.72 -2.40 -36.88
CA VAL A 530 -13.03 -2.71 -37.47
C VAL A 530 -13.16 -4.22 -37.66
N LEU A 531 -14.27 -4.79 -37.20
CA LEU A 531 -14.60 -6.22 -37.29
C LEU A 531 -16.02 -6.41 -37.80
N ASN A 532 -16.29 -7.50 -38.52
CA ASN A 532 -17.66 -7.98 -38.72
C ASN A 532 -18.16 -8.62 -37.41
N CYS A 533 -19.24 -8.10 -36.83
CA CYS A 533 -19.71 -8.46 -35.48
C CYS A 533 -20.05 -9.97 -35.36
N LYS A 534 -20.72 -10.53 -36.39
CA LYS A 534 -21.11 -11.95 -36.42
C LYS A 534 -19.89 -12.87 -36.46
N ASN A 535 -18.93 -12.57 -37.33
CA ASN A 535 -17.70 -13.37 -37.46
C ASN A 535 -16.82 -13.25 -36.21
N ALA A 536 -16.76 -12.06 -35.60
CA ALA A 536 -16.05 -11.80 -34.34
C ALA A 536 -16.63 -12.61 -33.17
N LYS A 537 -17.96 -12.64 -33.00
CA LYS A 537 -18.64 -13.48 -31.99
C LYS A 537 -18.30 -14.97 -32.18
N LEU A 538 -18.37 -15.48 -33.41
CA LEU A 538 -18.01 -16.88 -33.72
C LEU A 538 -16.52 -17.21 -33.50
N ALA A 539 -15.61 -16.28 -33.81
CA ALA A 539 -14.18 -16.49 -33.63
C ALA A 539 -13.78 -16.54 -32.15
N THR A 540 -14.45 -15.78 -31.29
CA THR A 540 -14.16 -15.70 -29.84
C THR A 540 -14.09 -17.08 -29.20
N SER A 541 -15.12 -17.93 -29.36
CA SER A 541 -15.14 -19.28 -28.78
C SER A 541 -14.01 -20.20 -29.29
N ARG A 542 -13.58 -20.04 -30.54
CA ARG A 542 -12.41 -20.77 -31.10
C ARG A 542 -11.12 -20.31 -30.44
N ILE A 543 -10.96 -19.00 -30.25
CA ILE A 543 -9.75 -18.39 -29.67
C ILE A 543 -9.61 -18.80 -28.20
N LEU A 544 -10.66 -18.68 -27.40
CA LEU A 544 -10.64 -19.10 -25.99
C LEU A 544 -10.22 -20.58 -25.86
N LYS A 545 -10.78 -21.47 -26.69
CA LYS A 545 -10.40 -22.88 -26.73
C LYS A 545 -8.95 -23.11 -27.15
N ARG A 546 -8.43 -22.35 -28.13
CA ARG A 546 -7.01 -22.43 -28.58
C ARG A 546 -6.06 -22.02 -27.45
N HIS A 547 -6.39 -20.95 -26.73
CA HIS A 547 -5.56 -20.38 -25.66
C HIS A 547 -5.83 -20.96 -24.27
N ARG A 548 -6.76 -21.91 -24.14
CA ARG A 548 -7.20 -22.55 -22.87
C ARG A 548 -7.71 -21.54 -21.84
N ILE A 549 -8.43 -20.52 -22.31
CA ILE A 549 -9.05 -19.50 -21.48
C ILE A 549 -10.45 -20.01 -21.08
N PRO A 550 -10.81 -20.01 -19.78
CA PRO A 550 -12.05 -20.65 -19.31
C PRO A 550 -13.32 -19.92 -19.76
N THR A 551 -13.34 -18.58 -19.73
CA THR A 551 -14.50 -17.74 -20.06
C THR A 551 -14.08 -16.56 -20.93
N ALA A 552 -15.04 -15.95 -21.64
CA ALA A 552 -14.79 -14.74 -22.43
C ALA A 552 -14.61 -13.49 -21.56
N MET A 553 -15.08 -13.53 -20.32
CA MET A 553 -15.10 -12.39 -19.40
C MET A 553 -15.00 -12.82 -17.95
N SER A 554 -14.64 -11.89 -17.08
CA SER A 554 -14.73 -12.02 -15.63
C SER A 554 -16.19 -12.03 -15.14
N SER A 555 -16.43 -12.64 -13.99
CA SER A 555 -17.78 -12.85 -13.44
C SER A 555 -18.53 -11.55 -13.10
N ASP A 556 -17.83 -10.46 -12.81
CA ASP A 556 -18.42 -9.15 -12.51
C ASP A 556 -19.00 -8.43 -13.75
N LEU A 557 -18.69 -8.92 -14.96
CA LEU A 557 -19.27 -8.42 -16.21
C LEU A 557 -20.49 -9.24 -16.68
N ILE A 558 -20.70 -10.42 -16.12
CA ILE A 558 -21.86 -11.25 -16.43
C ILE A 558 -23.08 -10.64 -15.69
N ASP A 559 -24.11 -10.25 -16.43
CA ASP A 559 -25.36 -9.81 -15.80
C ASP A 559 -25.99 -10.98 -15.02
N GLU A 560 -26.50 -10.69 -13.82
CA GLU A 560 -27.04 -11.72 -12.90
C GLU A 560 -28.16 -12.55 -13.56
N GLN A 561 -28.93 -11.95 -14.49
CA GLN A 561 -29.98 -12.62 -15.27
C GLN A 561 -29.47 -13.56 -16.37
N ALA A 562 -28.17 -13.50 -16.72
CA ALA A 562 -27.52 -14.38 -17.68
C ALA A 562 -26.80 -15.55 -16.98
N ALA A 563 -26.11 -15.29 -15.86
CA ALA A 563 -25.48 -16.32 -15.03
C ALA A 563 -26.47 -17.42 -14.60
N ASP A 564 -27.68 -17.01 -14.21
CA ASP A 564 -28.76 -17.89 -13.80
C ASP A 564 -29.27 -18.80 -14.94
N ARG A 565 -29.02 -18.46 -16.22
CA ARG A 565 -29.31 -19.31 -17.38
C ARG A 565 -28.20 -20.32 -17.66
N GLU A 566 -26.94 -19.96 -17.48
CA GLU A 566 -25.81 -20.89 -17.65
C GLU A 566 -25.81 -21.95 -16.55
N ILE A 567 -26.10 -21.59 -15.29
CA ILE A 567 -26.23 -22.57 -14.19
C ILE A 567 -27.40 -23.54 -14.47
N LYS A 568 -28.56 -23.05 -14.91
CA LYS A 568 -29.70 -23.89 -15.30
C LYS A 568 -29.42 -24.73 -16.56
N SER A 569 -28.51 -24.29 -17.44
CA SER A 569 -28.02 -25.10 -18.57
C SER A 569 -27.02 -26.17 -18.15
N ALA A 570 -26.26 -25.96 -17.08
CA ALA A 570 -25.26 -26.91 -16.58
C ALA A 570 -25.88 -28.02 -15.72
N CYS A 571 -26.97 -27.74 -15.01
CA CYS A 571 -27.69 -28.75 -14.21
C CYS A 571 -28.65 -29.65 -15.00
N VAL A 572 -28.73 -29.53 -16.33
CA VAL A 572 -29.65 -30.30 -17.20
C VAL A 572 -28.87 -31.05 -18.31
N ARG A 573 -27.66 -31.54 -17.99
CA ARG A 573 -26.85 -32.44 -18.84
C ARG A 573 -26.14 -33.51 -18.03
#